data_AF-A0A0G0QHC6-F1
#
_entry.id   AF-A0A0G0QHC6-F1
#
_cell.length_a   1.000
_cell.length_b   1.000
_cell.length_c   1.000
_cell.angle_alpha   90.00
_cell.angle_beta   90.00
_cell.angle_gamma   90.00
#
_symmetry.space_group_name_H-M   'P 1'
#
loop_
_entity.id
_entity.type
_entity.pdbx_description
1 polymer ?
#
loop_
_entity_poly.entity_id
_entity_poly.type
_entity_poly.pdbx_seq_one_letter_code
_entity_poly.pdbx_strand_id
1 'polypeptide(L)'
;MKKTLVIMGTHPNGLKTFDWSRTDCDIWMFNEAPNAKKENGELKYPKCDTVFQLHHEAIWKNPKNRSDEEHYLWLKSGITPTVYMQKHYTDIPKSKKYPIERVLSLSENVSVVVKGEEKNFKFFSSSPDYAFALVADMWKQGKRYERVEIHGIELETESEYRYQLTGFGFWIGYLTALGVKIILYNSIFDSPMYGYEGDVALPTTKIEKRIAELTTELGDDKDRYNQEAKIFLESLSGLLKADTSVEIQKELNELNKRSEQAGILNGRIRESQRYLEKARAMEGTAGASVFSVGEFDGARFSFKKQYIEVQSEAFNLNAQINIHLKKLLNLKKGSKKRQRALTEFGNMVAQLMNKNMLLLHIVGAIEENQYYVDSLKLSIRLAGGGR
;
A
#
# COMPACT_ATOMS: atom_id res chain seq x y z
N MET A 1 -19.70 13.07 33.23
CA MET A 1 -18.55 12.48 32.52
C MET A 1 -18.39 11.06 33.03
N LYS A 2 -18.34 10.10 32.12
CA LYS A 2 -18.07 8.70 32.47
C LYS A 2 -16.57 8.49 32.72
N LYS A 3 -16.19 7.33 33.27
CA LYS A 3 -14.77 6.98 33.45
C LYS A 3 -14.09 6.54 32.16
N THR A 4 -14.87 6.02 31.22
CA THR A 4 -14.41 5.56 29.91
C THR A 4 -14.85 6.53 28.83
N LEU A 5 -13.95 6.84 27.91
CA LEU A 5 -14.25 7.52 26.66
C LEU A 5 -14.04 6.57 25.50
N VAL A 6 -14.93 6.60 24.52
CA VAL A 6 -14.79 5.95 23.22
C VAL A 6 -14.59 7.03 22.17
N ILE A 7 -13.46 6.98 21.45
CA ILE A 7 -13.21 7.80 20.27
C ILE A 7 -13.48 6.94 19.04
N MET A 8 -14.50 7.31 18.28
CA MET A 8 -15.09 6.49 17.24
C MET A 8 -14.91 7.13 15.86
N GLY A 9 -14.16 6.44 15.00
CA GLY A 9 -14.09 6.72 13.57
C GLY A 9 -15.19 6.01 12.78
N THR A 10 -15.01 5.92 11.46
CA THR A 10 -16.02 5.36 10.54
C THR A 10 -15.55 4.11 9.80
N HIS A 11 -14.34 3.62 10.09
CA HIS A 11 -13.80 2.46 9.40
C HIS A 11 -14.58 1.18 9.78
N PRO A 12 -15.05 0.37 8.80
CA PRO A 12 -15.88 -0.81 9.08
C PRO A 12 -15.23 -1.85 10.00
N ASN A 13 -13.91 -2.03 9.92
CA ASN A 13 -13.20 -3.05 10.71
C ASN A 13 -13.19 -2.74 12.21
N GLY A 14 -12.92 -1.50 12.61
CA GLY A 14 -13.06 -1.12 14.00
C GLY A 14 -14.52 -0.93 14.45
N LEU A 15 -15.43 -0.49 13.58
CA LEU A 15 -16.85 -0.30 13.95
C LEU A 15 -17.53 -1.57 14.46
N LYS A 16 -17.28 -2.72 13.82
CA LYS A 16 -17.87 -4.01 14.24
C LYS A 16 -17.40 -4.51 15.61
N THR A 17 -16.37 -3.89 16.18
CA THR A 17 -15.82 -4.28 17.50
C THR A 17 -16.54 -3.58 18.66
N PHE A 18 -17.35 -2.56 18.40
CA PHE A 18 -18.00 -1.77 19.45
C PHE A 18 -19.46 -2.20 19.69
N ASP A 19 -19.81 -2.35 20.96
CA ASP A 19 -21.18 -2.61 21.41
C ASP A 19 -21.92 -1.29 21.71
N TRP A 20 -22.84 -0.90 20.81
CA TRP A 20 -23.65 0.31 20.91
C TRP A 20 -24.68 0.27 22.06
N SER A 21 -24.91 -0.87 22.70
CA SER A 21 -25.80 -0.98 23.85
C SER A 21 -25.19 -0.37 25.12
N ARG A 22 -23.86 -0.23 25.17
CA ARG A 22 -23.10 0.30 26.31
C ARG A 22 -23.62 1.66 26.80
N THR A 23 -23.53 1.83 28.12
CA THR A 23 -23.94 3.06 28.84
C THR A 23 -22.88 3.51 29.86
N ASP A 24 -21.74 2.82 29.92
CA ASP A 24 -20.61 3.04 30.84
C ASP A 24 -19.56 4.01 30.29
N CYS A 25 -19.72 4.48 29.05
CA CYS A 25 -18.78 5.34 28.34
C CYS A 25 -19.45 6.58 27.73
N ASP A 26 -18.66 7.64 27.58
CA ASP A 26 -18.97 8.74 26.67
C ASP A 26 -18.47 8.37 25.25
N ILE A 27 -19.16 8.80 24.18
CA ILE A 27 -18.82 8.48 22.78
C ILE A 27 -18.56 9.76 21.99
N TRP A 28 -17.36 9.89 21.45
CA TRP A 28 -16.92 11.04 20.65
C TRP A 28 -16.75 10.63 19.18
N MET A 29 -17.30 11.45 18.28
CA MET A 29 -17.31 11.21 16.84
C MET A 29 -16.90 12.46 16.05
N PHE A 30 -16.75 12.29 14.73
CA PHE A 30 -16.19 13.32 13.86
C PHE A 30 -17.14 13.69 12.72
N ASN A 31 -17.24 14.99 12.47
CA ASN A 31 -17.92 15.60 11.34
C ASN A 31 -19.37 15.09 11.13
N GLU A 32 -19.72 14.67 9.90
CA GLU A 32 -21.04 14.17 9.49
C GLU A 32 -21.36 12.78 10.06
N ALA A 33 -20.38 12.05 10.60
CA ALA A 33 -20.56 10.66 11.02
C ALA A 33 -21.79 10.44 11.92
N PRO A 34 -22.03 11.21 13.00
CA PRO A 34 -23.18 11.01 13.89
C PRO A 34 -24.55 11.13 13.22
N ASN A 35 -24.65 11.84 12.09
CA ASN A 35 -25.89 11.98 11.33
C ASN A 35 -25.97 11.00 10.17
N ALA A 36 -24.96 10.16 9.95
CA ALA A 36 -24.97 9.18 8.88
C ALA A 36 -26.15 8.23 9.04
N LYS A 37 -26.95 8.06 7.97
CA LYS A 37 -28.12 7.17 7.93
C LYS A 37 -27.79 5.89 7.16
N LYS A 38 -28.48 4.81 7.50
CA LYS A 38 -28.57 3.58 6.69
C LYS A 38 -29.55 3.79 5.53
N GLU A 39 -29.63 2.83 4.62
CA GLU A 39 -30.59 2.86 3.49
C GLU A 39 -32.05 2.94 3.95
N ASN A 40 -32.38 2.37 5.12
CA ASN A 40 -33.71 2.43 5.72
C ASN A 40 -34.00 3.76 6.44
N GLY A 41 -33.09 4.74 6.38
CA GLY A 41 -33.23 6.05 7.01
C GLY A 41 -32.87 6.11 8.50
N GLU A 42 -32.61 4.98 9.16
CA GLU A 42 -32.17 4.95 10.55
C GLU A 42 -30.74 5.49 10.71
N LEU A 43 -30.44 6.08 11.86
CA LEU A 43 -29.06 6.45 12.19
C LEU A 43 -28.16 5.20 12.20
N LYS A 44 -27.04 5.32 11.50
CA LYS A 44 -25.98 4.31 11.49
C LYS A 44 -25.33 4.17 12.87
N TYR A 45 -25.26 5.26 13.62
CA TYR A 45 -24.69 5.31 14.96
C TYR A 45 -25.74 5.88 15.93
N PRO A 46 -26.34 5.05 16.80
CA PRO A 46 -27.50 5.46 17.59
C PRO A 46 -27.16 6.38 18.78
N LYS A 47 -25.88 6.53 19.13
CA LYS A 47 -25.43 7.31 20.29
C LYS A 47 -24.17 8.10 19.95
N CYS A 48 -24.14 9.35 20.40
CA CYS A 48 -22.97 10.21 20.35
C CYS A 48 -23.14 11.31 21.41
N ASP A 49 -22.11 11.55 22.22
CA ASP A 49 -22.13 12.56 23.28
C ASP A 49 -21.42 13.86 22.86
N THR A 50 -20.46 13.76 21.95
CA THR A 50 -19.68 14.91 21.45
C THR A 50 -19.21 14.69 20.01
N VAL A 51 -19.24 15.77 19.24
CA VAL A 51 -18.87 15.79 17.83
C VAL A 51 -17.82 16.85 17.59
N PHE A 52 -16.78 16.49 16.84
CA PHE A 52 -15.75 17.42 16.39
C PHE A 52 -16.03 17.82 14.94
N GLN A 53 -16.51 19.06 14.75
CA GLN A 53 -16.72 19.70 13.45
C GLN A 53 -15.71 20.85 13.31
N LEU A 54 -14.44 20.50 13.13
CA LEU A 54 -13.31 21.46 13.11
C LEU A 54 -12.96 21.98 11.71
N HIS A 55 -13.67 21.51 10.68
CA HIS A 55 -13.57 22.04 9.33
C HIS A 55 -14.00 23.51 9.25
N HIS A 56 -13.44 24.22 8.26
CA HIS A 56 -13.82 25.60 7.95
C HIS A 56 -15.33 25.70 7.65
N GLU A 57 -15.96 26.82 8.00
CA GLU A 57 -17.43 26.95 7.90
C GLU A 57 -17.99 26.76 6.50
N ALA A 58 -17.26 27.21 5.47
CA ALA A 58 -17.64 26.98 4.08
C ALA A 58 -17.80 25.49 3.71
N ILE A 59 -17.15 24.56 4.41
CA ILE A 59 -17.21 23.13 4.12
C ILE A 59 -18.52 22.54 4.66
N TRP A 60 -18.80 22.72 5.95
CA TRP A 60 -19.97 22.09 6.58
C TRP A 60 -21.26 22.89 6.42
N LYS A 61 -21.19 24.18 6.02
CA LYS A 61 -22.36 24.94 5.52
C LYS A 61 -22.64 24.70 4.04
N ASN A 62 -21.79 23.94 3.34
CA ASN A 62 -21.96 23.74 1.90
C ASN A 62 -23.30 23.03 1.64
N PRO A 63 -24.24 23.65 0.89
CA PRO A 63 -25.51 23.01 0.55
C PRO A 63 -25.33 21.78 -0.36
N LYS A 64 -24.13 21.63 -0.97
CA LYS A 64 -23.72 20.46 -1.75
C LYS A 64 -22.64 19.66 -1.01
N ASN A 65 -22.76 19.53 0.31
CA ASN A 65 -21.83 18.71 1.08
C ASN A 65 -21.89 17.28 0.56
N ARG A 66 -20.77 16.80 0.00
CA ARG A 66 -20.65 15.48 -0.63
C ARG A 66 -21.00 14.32 0.29
N SER A 67 -20.87 14.51 1.60
CA SER A 67 -21.06 13.47 2.60
C SER A 67 -22.49 13.45 3.13
N ASP A 68 -23.09 14.62 3.32
CA ASP A 68 -24.47 14.79 3.78
C ASP A 68 -24.97 16.21 3.52
N GLU A 69 -25.85 16.38 2.52
CA GLU A 69 -26.44 17.68 2.16
C GLU A 69 -27.31 18.28 3.29
N GLU A 70 -27.84 17.46 4.19
CA GLU A 70 -28.66 17.89 5.34
C GLU A 70 -27.83 18.21 6.59
N HIS A 71 -26.50 18.01 6.56
CA HIS A 71 -25.65 18.13 7.75
C HIS A 71 -25.76 19.48 8.45
N TYR A 72 -25.81 20.57 7.69
CA TYR A 72 -25.97 21.91 8.26
C TYR A 72 -27.34 22.09 8.94
N LEU A 73 -28.40 21.54 8.35
CA LEU A 73 -29.74 21.56 8.96
C LEU A 73 -29.74 20.75 10.27
N TRP A 74 -29.08 19.60 10.27
CA TRP A 74 -28.87 18.82 11.48
C TRP A 74 -28.12 19.61 12.56
N LEU A 75 -27.03 20.30 12.23
CA LEU A 75 -26.32 21.17 13.18
C LEU A 75 -27.21 22.26 13.79
N LYS A 76 -28.08 22.89 12.98
CA LYS A 76 -29.00 23.95 13.42
C LYS A 76 -30.19 23.44 14.24
N SER A 77 -30.52 22.16 14.14
CA SER A 77 -31.75 21.57 14.70
C SER A 77 -31.89 21.68 16.23
N GLY A 78 -30.80 21.86 16.96
CA GLY A 78 -30.76 21.84 18.43
C GLY A 78 -30.81 20.44 19.06
N ILE A 79 -31.06 19.38 18.28
CA ILE A 79 -31.08 17.99 18.75
C ILE A 79 -29.72 17.28 18.67
N THR A 80 -28.65 18.00 18.30
CA THR A 80 -27.29 17.47 18.23
C THR A 80 -26.70 17.14 19.62
N PRO A 81 -25.61 16.38 19.70
CA PRO A 81 -24.73 16.37 20.87
C PRO A 81 -23.96 17.70 21.03
N THR A 82 -23.04 17.80 22.00
CA THR A 82 -22.11 18.94 22.04
C THR A 82 -21.25 18.94 20.77
N VAL A 83 -21.14 20.08 20.09
CA VAL A 83 -20.35 20.18 18.85
C VAL A 83 -19.16 21.11 19.07
N TYR A 84 -17.94 20.56 19.11
CA TYR A 84 -16.73 21.37 19.12
C TYR A 84 -16.40 21.87 17.71
N MET A 85 -16.22 23.18 17.59
CA MET A 85 -15.95 23.88 16.33
C MET A 85 -14.85 24.93 16.51
N GLN A 86 -14.31 25.49 15.42
CA GLN A 86 -13.24 26.51 15.50
C GLN A 86 -13.64 27.77 16.30
N LYS A 87 -14.92 28.14 16.28
CA LYS A 87 -15.54 29.22 17.05
C LYS A 87 -16.92 28.78 17.52
N HIS A 88 -17.52 29.53 18.44
CA HIS A 88 -18.94 29.38 18.74
C HIS A 88 -19.77 30.02 17.61
N TYR A 89 -20.84 29.35 17.21
CA TYR A 89 -21.75 29.78 16.15
C TYR A 89 -23.15 29.94 16.72
N THR A 90 -23.70 31.15 16.64
CA THR A 90 -24.98 31.50 17.26
C THR A 90 -26.17 30.76 16.66
N ASP A 91 -26.06 30.35 15.40
CA ASP A 91 -27.05 29.56 14.65
C ASP A 91 -26.96 28.05 14.90
N ILE A 92 -25.93 27.58 15.62
CA ILE A 92 -25.73 26.18 16.01
C ILE A 92 -25.83 26.09 17.54
N PRO A 93 -27.02 25.75 18.09
CA PRO A 93 -27.31 25.93 19.52
C PRO A 93 -26.34 25.21 20.46
N LYS A 94 -25.80 24.06 20.05
CA LYS A 94 -24.88 23.24 20.85
C LYS A 94 -23.41 23.37 20.45
N SER A 95 -23.07 24.37 19.63
CA SER A 95 -21.68 24.63 19.26
C SER A 95 -20.89 25.17 20.45
N LYS A 96 -19.65 24.70 20.60
CA LYS A 96 -18.66 25.22 21.55
C LYS A 96 -17.36 25.51 20.79
N LYS A 97 -16.74 26.66 21.10
CA LYS A 97 -15.38 26.93 20.62
C LYS A 97 -14.44 25.86 21.18
N TYR A 98 -13.72 25.19 20.30
CA TYR A 98 -12.66 24.27 20.69
C TYR A 98 -11.50 25.06 21.34
N PRO A 99 -10.98 24.61 22.49
CA PRO A 99 -10.00 25.39 23.26
C PRO A 99 -8.58 25.24 22.71
N ILE A 100 -8.37 25.64 21.46
CA ILE A 100 -7.11 25.40 20.75
C ILE A 100 -5.91 26.02 21.45
N GLU A 101 -6.06 27.20 22.06
CA GLU A 101 -4.96 27.91 22.72
C GLU A 101 -4.43 27.13 23.94
N ARG A 102 -5.33 26.57 24.77
CA ARG A 102 -4.94 25.73 25.93
C ARG A 102 -4.39 24.39 25.50
N VAL A 103 -4.97 23.81 24.45
CA VAL A 103 -4.52 22.54 23.91
C VAL A 103 -3.10 22.69 23.34
N LEU A 104 -2.80 23.79 22.64
CA LEU A 104 -1.45 24.09 22.15
C LEU A 104 -0.45 24.33 23.28
N SER A 105 -0.87 24.89 24.41
CA SER A 105 0.03 25.11 25.55
C SER A 105 0.51 23.81 26.21
N LEU A 106 -0.15 22.67 25.96
CA LEU A 106 0.31 21.34 26.42
C LEU A 106 1.67 20.93 25.85
N SER A 107 2.07 21.54 24.73
CA SER A 107 3.30 21.27 23.99
C SER A 107 4.17 22.52 23.80
N GLU A 108 3.92 23.62 24.53
CA GLU A 108 4.66 24.89 24.35
C GLU A 108 6.15 24.76 24.66
N ASN A 109 6.51 23.84 25.56
CA ASN A 109 7.89 23.56 25.94
C ASN A 109 8.58 22.52 25.03
N VAL A 110 7.90 22.08 23.96
CA VAL A 110 8.45 21.15 22.97
C VAL A 110 8.93 21.93 21.76
N SER A 111 10.25 22.04 21.62
CA SER A 111 10.91 22.63 20.47
C SER A 111 11.58 21.54 19.63
N VAL A 112 11.41 21.62 18.31
CA VAL A 112 12.05 20.70 17.35
C VAL A 112 12.79 21.49 16.28
N VAL A 113 14.03 21.09 15.99
CA VAL A 113 14.83 21.70 14.91
C VAL A 113 14.64 20.88 13.63
N VAL A 114 14.03 21.47 12.62
CA VAL A 114 13.77 20.82 11.32
C VAL A 114 14.58 21.54 10.26
N LYS A 115 15.55 20.84 9.67
CA LYS A 115 16.47 21.40 8.65
C LYS A 115 17.20 22.68 9.13
N GLY A 116 17.60 22.70 10.40
CA GLY A 116 18.29 23.84 11.02
C GLY A 116 17.38 24.97 11.51
N GLU A 117 16.06 24.86 11.30
CA GLU A 117 15.09 25.86 11.79
C GLU A 117 14.37 25.35 13.03
N GLU A 118 14.33 26.16 14.08
CA GLU A 118 13.50 25.88 15.25
C GLU A 118 12.01 26.01 14.90
N LYS A 119 11.22 24.99 15.24
CA LYS A 119 9.78 24.96 15.00
C LYS A 119 9.05 24.59 16.28
N ASN A 120 8.01 25.37 16.56
CA ASN A 120 7.05 25.05 17.61
C ASN A 120 6.33 23.75 17.24
N PHE A 121 6.26 22.83 18.19
CA PHE A 121 5.58 21.55 18.00
C PHE A 121 4.06 21.78 17.83
N LYS A 122 3.54 21.44 16.64
CA LYS A 122 2.11 21.58 16.31
C LYS A 122 1.62 20.39 15.49
N PHE A 123 1.44 19.24 16.14
CA PHE A 123 0.92 18.05 15.48
C PHE A 123 -0.59 17.92 15.68
N PHE A 124 -1.34 18.54 14.78
CA PHE A 124 -2.79 18.42 14.64
C PHE A 124 -3.12 18.13 13.17
N SER A 125 -2.74 16.94 12.75
CA SER A 125 -2.87 16.43 11.39
C SER A 125 -4.24 15.80 11.09
N SER A 126 -5.00 15.46 12.12
CA SER A 126 -6.28 14.75 11.99
C SER A 126 -7.30 15.20 13.06
N SER A 127 -8.60 14.97 12.83
CA SER A 127 -9.61 15.24 13.87
C SER A 127 -9.41 14.42 15.15
N PRO A 128 -9.00 13.13 15.10
CA PRO A 128 -8.58 12.38 16.30
C PRO A 128 -7.53 13.08 17.16
N ASP A 129 -6.55 13.77 16.56
CA ASP A 129 -5.52 14.51 17.32
C ASP A 129 -6.15 15.55 18.26
N TYR A 130 -7.15 16.28 17.76
CA TYR A 130 -7.90 17.25 18.57
C TYR A 130 -8.74 16.59 19.68
N ALA A 131 -9.29 15.40 19.43
CA ALA A 131 -10.00 14.66 20.46
C ALA A 131 -9.04 14.24 21.59
N PHE A 132 -7.89 13.64 21.26
CA PHE A 132 -6.90 13.24 22.25
C PHE A 132 -6.34 14.42 23.03
N ALA A 133 -6.04 15.52 22.36
CA ALA A 133 -5.51 16.71 23.01
C ALA A 133 -6.53 17.37 23.94
N LEU A 134 -7.82 17.31 23.62
CA LEU A 134 -8.88 17.75 24.53
C LEU A 134 -8.95 16.86 25.78
N VAL A 135 -8.76 15.55 25.64
CA VAL A 135 -8.68 14.64 26.81
C VAL A 135 -7.50 15.03 27.70
N ALA A 136 -6.35 15.37 27.11
CA ALA A 136 -5.18 15.82 27.86
C ALA A 136 -5.43 17.17 28.57
N ASP A 137 -6.05 18.15 27.90
CA ASP A 137 -6.45 19.44 28.49
C ASP A 137 -7.42 19.23 29.67
N MET A 138 -8.41 18.37 29.50
CA MET A 138 -9.36 18.01 30.57
C MET A 138 -8.64 17.36 31.75
N TRP A 139 -7.72 16.43 31.50
CA TRP A 139 -6.95 15.76 32.54
C TRP A 139 -6.16 16.78 33.38
N LYS A 140 -5.50 17.75 32.74
CA LYS A 140 -4.76 18.83 33.42
C LYS A 140 -5.66 19.74 34.25
N GLN A 141 -6.92 19.89 33.85
CA GLN A 141 -7.95 20.62 34.61
C GLN A 141 -8.60 19.78 35.74
N GLY A 142 -8.10 18.58 36.02
CA GLY A 142 -8.63 17.69 37.05
C GLY A 142 -9.84 16.86 36.62
N LYS A 143 -10.27 16.93 35.36
CA LYS A 143 -11.32 16.07 34.78
C LYS A 143 -10.67 14.96 33.96
N ARG A 144 -10.59 13.75 34.51
CA ARG A 144 -9.90 12.64 33.84
C ARG A 144 -10.83 11.52 33.38
N TYR A 145 -10.62 11.06 32.15
CA TYR A 145 -10.96 9.70 31.76
C TYR A 145 -9.87 8.75 32.27
N GLU A 146 -10.27 7.62 32.84
CA GLU A 146 -9.33 6.56 33.27
C GLU A 146 -8.93 5.69 32.08
N ARG A 147 -9.83 5.56 31.10
CA ARG A 147 -9.68 4.71 29.91
C ARG A 147 -10.19 5.44 28.67
N VAL A 148 -9.43 5.34 27.59
CA VAL A 148 -9.84 5.78 26.24
C VAL A 148 -9.75 4.58 25.30
N GLU A 149 -10.87 4.24 24.68
CA GLU A 149 -10.99 3.17 23.69
C GLU A 149 -11.10 3.80 22.29
N ILE A 150 -10.38 3.26 21.32
CA ILE A 150 -10.31 3.81 19.97
C ILE A 150 -10.78 2.75 18.98
N HIS A 151 -11.86 3.08 18.26
CA HIS A 151 -12.51 2.19 17.31
C HIS A 151 -12.67 2.88 15.96
N GLY A 152 -12.50 2.14 14.88
CA GLY A 152 -12.83 2.59 13.52
C GLY A 152 -11.89 3.65 12.95
N ILE A 153 -10.67 3.74 13.48
CA ILE A 153 -9.60 4.62 13.00
C ILE A 153 -8.39 3.75 12.69
N GLU A 154 -8.26 3.26 11.46
CA GLU A 154 -7.16 2.34 11.09
C GLU A 154 -5.94 3.05 10.52
N LEU A 155 -6.12 4.24 9.93
CA LEU A 155 -5.09 4.96 9.17
C LEU A 155 -4.45 4.11 8.05
N GLU A 156 -5.24 3.26 7.38
CA GLU A 156 -4.75 2.30 6.37
C GLU A 156 -4.40 2.94 5.01
N THR A 157 -4.98 4.08 4.66
CA THR A 157 -4.71 4.69 3.34
C THR A 157 -3.37 5.43 3.33
N GLU A 158 -2.62 5.39 2.22
CA GLU A 158 -1.31 6.05 2.09
C GLU A 158 -1.33 7.54 2.51
N SER A 159 -2.41 8.27 2.20
CA SER A 159 -2.55 9.66 2.62
C SER A 159 -2.86 9.81 4.11
N GLU A 160 -3.64 8.92 4.71
CA GLU A 160 -3.91 8.97 6.15
C GLU A 160 -2.69 8.50 6.94
N TYR A 161 -2.11 7.37 6.57
CA TYR A 161 -0.91 6.79 7.19
C TYR A 161 0.26 7.78 7.19
N ARG A 162 0.56 8.40 6.05
CA ARG A 162 1.73 9.29 5.94
C ARG A 162 1.58 10.59 6.71
N TYR A 163 0.38 11.18 6.74
CA TYR A 163 0.20 12.53 7.30
C TYR A 163 -0.37 12.54 8.72
N GLN A 164 -1.18 11.54 9.09
CA GLN A 164 -1.93 11.54 10.36
C GLN A 164 -1.27 10.69 11.44
N LEU A 165 -0.51 9.65 11.07
CA LEU A 165 0.08 8.71 12.02
C LEU A 165 1.00 9.38 13.04
N THR A 166 1.79 10.37 12.62
CA THR A 166 2.72 11.05 13.53
C THR A 166 1.99 11.82 14.62
N GLY A 167 0.93 12.56 14.29
CA GLY A 167 0.11 13.26 15.28
C GLY A 167 -0.64 12.28 16.18
N PHE A 168 -1.22 11.25 15.60
CA PHE A 168 -1.93 10.20 16.31
C PHE A 168 -1.03 9.51 17.35
N GLY A 169 0.17 9.09 16.93
CA GLY A 169 1.16 8.45 17.79
C GLY A 169 1.66 9.36 18.92
N PHE A 170 1.93 10.64 18.62
CA PHE A 170 2.32 11.62 19.64
C PHE A 170 1.26 11.76 20.73
N TRP A 171 -0.01 11.99 20.36
CA TRP A 171 -1.06 12.24 21.34
C TRP A 171 -1.40 11.00 22.17
N ILE A 172 -1.34 9.80 21.58
CA ILE A 172 -1.45 8.55 22.34
C ILE A 172 -0.29 8.42 23.34
N GLY A 173 0.94 8.67 22.90
CA GLY A 173 2.11 8.69 23.78
C GLY A 173 1.95 9.70 24.92
N TYR A 174 1.44 10.89 24.63
CA TYR A 174 1.17 11.91 25.64
C TYR A 174 0.11 11.47 26.65
N LEU A 175 -1.01 10.91 26.19
CA LEU A 175 -2.08 10.42 27.06
C LEU A 175 -1.64 9.23 27.94
N THR A 176 -0.88 8.30 27.37
CA THR A 176 -0.33 7.17 28.13
C THR A 176 0.67 7.65 29.20
N ALA A 177 1.49 8.67 28.90
CA ALA A 177 2.38 9.31 29.88
C ALA A 177 1.61 10.03 31.03
N LEU A 178 0.38 10.49 30.79
CA LEU A 178 -0.52 10.98 31.84
C LEU A 178 -1.19 9.87 32.67
N GLY A 179 -0.93 8.60 32.35
CA GLY A 179 -1.54 7.45 33.01
C GLY A 179 -2.94 7.09 32.52
N VAL A 180 -3.37 7.61 31.36
CA VAL A 180 -4.63 7.21 30.74
C VAL A 180 -4.45 5.85 30.06
N LYS A 181 -5.30 4.88 30.38
CA LYS A 181 -5.26 3.56 29.73
C LYS A 181 -5.84 3.66 28.31
N ILE A 182 -4.98 3.51 27.30
CA ILE A 182 -5.40 3.48 25.89
C ILE A 182 -5.67 2.03 25.46
N ILE A 183 -6.81 1.80 24.82
CA ILE A 183 -7.16 0.52 24.18
C ILE A 183 -7.39 0.78 22.70
N LEU A 184 -6.60 0.13 21.85
CA LEU A 184 -6.66 0.25 20.40
C LEU A 184 -7.31 -1.00 19.80
N TYR A 185 -8.31 -0.79 18.95
CA TYR A 185 -8.95 -1.84 18.16
C TYR A 185 -8.52 -1.75 16.68
N ASN A 186 -7.22 -1.50 16.46
CA ASN A 186 -6.53 -1.42 15.17
C ASN A 186 -5.11 -2.02 15.31
N SER A 187 -4.34 -2.08 14.21
CA SER A 187 -2.99 -2.66 14.16
C SER A 187 -1.85 -1.63 14.14
N ILE A 188 -2.11 -0.36 14.48
CA ILE A 188 -1.14 0.73 14.31
C ILE A 188 0.15 0.52 15.12
N PHE A 189 0.07 -0.15 16.27
CA PHE A 189 1.23 -0.51 17.10
C PHE A 189 1.52 -2.02 17.08
N ASP A 190 1.00 -2.74 16.09
CA ASP A 190 1.18 -4.19 15.94
C ASP A 190 2.35 -4.52 15.00
N SER A 191 3.46 -3.79 15.15
CA SER A 191 4.68 -3.99 14.36
C SER A 191 5.76 -4.63 15.22
N PRO A 192 6.54 -5.59 14.68
CA PRO A 192 7.65 -6.19 15.42
C PRO A 192 8.70 -5.12 15.77
N MET A 193 9.35 -5.29 16.92
CA MET A 193 10.43 -4.41 17.35
C MET A 193 11.65 -4.51 16.42
N TYR A 194 11.94 -3.43 15.70
CA TYR A 194 13.06 -3.38 14.75
C TYR A 194 14.40 -3.79 15.40
N GLY A 195 15.07 -4.76 14.79
CA GLY A 195 16.38 -5.27 15.24
C GLY A 195 16.31 -6.32 16.36
N TYR A 196 15.12 -6.66 16.86
CA TYR A 196 14.93 -7.66 17.92
C TYR A 196 13.87 -8.71 17.55
N GLU A 197 12.87 -8.32 16.77
CA GLU A 197 11.76 -9.16 16.33
C GLU A 197 11.55 -9.02 14.81
N GLY A 198 10.85 -9.98 14.21
CA GLY A 198 10.47 -9.94 12.79
C GLY A 198 11.53 -10.44 11.82
N ASP A 199 12.75 -10.69 12.30
CA ASP A 199 13.78 -11.39 11.57
C ASP A 199 13.52 -12.90 11.62
N VAL A 200 13.51 -13.53 10.45
CA VAL A 200 13.21 -14.96 10.34
C VAL A 200 14.40 -15.67 9.72
N ALA A 201 14.80 -16.78 10.35
CA ALA A 201 15.81 -17.67 9.79
C ALA A 201 15.26 -18.34 8.51
N LEU A 202 15.94 -18.07 7.39
CA LEU A 202 15.68 -18.72 6.12
C LEU A 202 16.90 -19.56 5.74
N PRO A 203 17.01 -20.79 6.28
CA PRO A 203 18.17 -21.65 6.06
C PRO A 203 18.31 -22.03 4.59
N THR A 204 19.54 -22.25 4.15
CA THR A 204 19.87 -22.67 2.78
C THR A 204 19.05 -23.85 2.29
N THR A 205 18.81 -24.84 3.17
CA THR A 205 18.00 -26.04 2.85
C THR A 205 16.56 -25.73 2.41
N LYS A 206 15.93 -24.68 2.96
CA LYS A 206 14.58 -24.25 2.53
C LYS A 206 14.63 -23.62 1.14
N ILE A 207 15.64 -22.81 0.86
CA ILE A 207 15.81 -22.14 -0.44
C ILE A 207 16.14 -23.19 -1.52
N GLU A 208 17.01 -24.15 -1.22
CA GLU A 208 17.35 -25.26 -2.11
C GLU A 208 16.12 -26.10 -2.46
N LYS A 209 15.28 -26.42 -1.47
CA LYS A 209 14.00 -27.11 -1.71
C LYS A 209 13.09 -26.29 -2.64
N ARG A 210 12.95 -24.99 -2.40
CA ARG A 210 12.14 -24.09 -3.25
C ARG A 210 12.66 -24.06 -4.70
N ILE A 211 13.97 -23.98 -4.89
CA ILE A 211 14.60 -24.02 -6.22
C ILE A 211 14.31 -25.37 -6.90
N ALA A 212 14.40 -26.48 -6.17
CA ALA A 212 14.09 -27.80 -6.70
C ALA A 212 12.63 -27.91 -7.15
N GLU A 213 11.68 -27.45 -6.32
CA GLU A 213 10.24 -27.42 -6.65
C GLU A 213 9.98 -26.60 -7.93
N LEU A 214 10.53 -25.39 -8.02
CA LEU A 214 10.39 -24.52 -9.20
C LEU A 214 11.04 -25.14 -10.45
N THR A 215 12.17 -25.83 -10.27
CA THR A 215 12.86 -26.51 -11.38
C THR A 215 12.06 -27.71 -11.88
N THR A 216 11.43 -28.46 -10.98
CA THR A 216 10.50 -29.53 -11.34
C THR A 216 9.27 -28.98 -12.06
N GLU A 217 8.70 -27.86 -11.59
CA GLU A 217 7.57 -27.19 -12.26
C GLU A 217 7.94 -26.68 -13.66
N LEU A 218 9.17 -26.19 -13.83
CA LEU A 218 9.67 -25.73 -15.13
C LEU A 218 9.82 -26.88 -16.14
N GLY A 219 10.16 -28.09 -15.69
CA GLY A 219 10.31 -29.26 -16.54
C GLY A 219 11.19 -29.00 -17.78
N ASP A 220 10.76 -29.54 -18.93
CA ASP A 220 11.44 -29.37 -20.22
C ASP A 220 11.14 -28.03 -20.91
N ASP A 221 10.29 -27.18 -20.33
CA ASP A 221 9.86 -25.92 -20.97
C ASP A 221 11.02 -24.92 -21.11
N LYS A 222 12.10 -25.07 -20.31
CA LYS A 222 13.31 -24.25 -20.40
C LYS A 222 13.98 -24.35 -21.77
N ASP A 223 14.12 -25.56 -22.29
CA ASP A 223 14.79 -25.82 -23.56
C ASP A 223 13.85 -25.60 -24.74
N ARG A 224 12.54 -25.86 -24.52
CA ARG A 224 11.50 -25.67 -25.53
C ARG A 224 11.45 -24.24 -26.05
N TYR A 225 11.55 -23.22 -25.19
CA TYR A 225 11.51 -21.82 -25.65
C TYR A 225 12.68 -21.48 -26.59
N ASN A 226 13.91 -21.78 -26.19
CA ASN A 226 15.09 -21.45 -27.00
C ASN A 226 15.04 -22.16 -28.35
N GLN A 227 14.54 -23.41 -28.36
CA GLN A 227 14.36 -24.18 -29.57
C GLN A 227 13.25 -23.58 -30.46
N GLU A 228 12.08 -23.25 -29.91
CA GLU A 228 10.98 -22.63 -30.66
C GLU A 228 11.36 -21.24 -31.19
N ALA A 229 12.05 -20.42 -30.39
CA ALA A 229 12.54 -19.11 -30.78
C ALA A 229 13.54 -19.21 -31.94
N LYS A 230 14.46 -20.18 -31.87
CA LYS A 230 15.41 -20.45 -32.96
C LYS A 230 14.68 -20.89 -34.23
N ILE A 231 13.75 -21.85 -34.13
CA ILE A 231 12.96 -22.33 -35.26
C ILE A 231 12.17 -21.19 -35.90
N PHE A 232 11.56 -20.31 -35.09
CA PHE A 232 10.82 -19.14 -35.58
C PHE A 232 11.75 -18.15 -36.32
N LEU A 233 12.91 -17.84 -35.75
CA LEU A 233 13.88 -16.94 -36.41
C LEU A 233 14.40 -17.53 -37.73
N GLU A 234 14.58 -18.84 -37.81
CA GLU A 234 14.96 -19.55 -39.04
C GLU A 234 13.81 -19.56 -40.07
N SER A 235 12.56 -19.71 -39.62
CA SER A 235 11.37 -19.74 -40.48
C SER A 235 10.94 -18.36 -41.00
N LEU A 236 11.31 -17.27 -40.34
CA LEU A 236 11.00 -15.89 -40.74
C LEU A 236 11.31 -15.61 -42.22
N SER A 237 12.44 -16.14 -42.71
CA SER A 237 12.85 -15.95 -44.11
C SER A 237 11.90 -16.62 -45.11
N GLY A 238 11.25 -17.73 -44.74
CA GLY A 238 10.24 -18.43 -45.51
C GLY A 238 8.89 -17.72 -45.47
N LEU A 239 8.43 -17.35 -44.27
CA LEU A 239 7.17 -16.61 -44.05
C LEU A 239 7.17 -15.27 -44.80
N LEU A 240 8.30 -14.56 -44.82
CA LEU A 240 8.42 -13.26 -45.50
C LEU A 240 8.52 -13.35 -47.04
N LYS A 241 8.76 -14.55 -47.59
CA LYS A 241 8.64 -14.79 -49.05
C LYS A 241 7.18 -14.96 -49.48
N ALA A 242 6.32 -15.44 -48.59
CA ALA A 242 4.90 -15.66 -48.83
C ALA A 242 4.01 -14.40 -48.71
N ASP A 243 4.58 -13.23 -48.34
CA ASP A 243 3.85 -11.97 -48.02
C ASP A 243 2.80 -12.10 -46.89
N THR A 244 2.97 -13.08 -46.00
CA THR A 244 2.07 -13.38 -44.87
C THR A 244 2.45 -12.58 -43.63
N SER A 245 2.23 -11.26 -43.68
CA SER A 245 2.60 -10.33 -42.60
C SER A 245 1.76 -10.47 -41.32
N VAL A 246 0.51 -10.90 -41.44
CA VAL A 246 -0.41 -11.12 -40.31
C VAL A 246 -0.01 -12.38 -39.54
N GLU A 247 0.47 -13.39 -40.27
CA GLU A 247 0.87 -14.69 -39.74
C GLU A 247 2.13 -14.57 -38.87
N ILE A 248 3.09 -13.71 -39.23
CA ILE A 248 4.31 -13.47 -38.43
C ILE A 248 3.97 -12.88 -37.06
N GLN A 249 3.06 -11.90 -37.02
CA GLN A 249 2.66 -11.28 -35.75
C GLN A 249 1.85 -12.24 -34.89
N LYS A 250 1.00 -13.07 -35.51
CA LYS A 250 0.28 -14.14 -34.82
C LYS A 250 1.24 -15.18 -34.24
N GLU A 251 2.21 -15.66 -35.02
CA GLU A 251 3.21 -16.64 -34.55
C GLU A 251 4.08 -16.08 -33.43
N LEU A 252 4.51 -14.82 -33.52
CA LEU A 252 5.27 -14.16 -32.46
C LEU A 252 4.45 -14.06 -31.16
N ASN A 253 3.17 -13.72 -31.25
CA ASN A 253 2.28 -13.67 -30.09
C ASN A 253 2.08 -15.04 -29.45
N GLU A 254 1.90 -16.08 -30.28
CA GLU A 254 1.74 -17.45 -29.79
C GLU A 254 3.03 -17.99 -29.17
N LEU A 255 4.20 -17.65 -29.73
CA LEU A 255 5.49 -17.95 -29.13
C LEU A 255 5.66 -17.27 -27.76
N ASN A 256 5.31 -15.98 -27.67
CA ASN A 256 5.37 -15.25 -26.39
C ASN A 256 4.47 -15.89 -25.33
N LYS A 257 3.22 -16.24 -25.67
CA LYS A 257 2.31 -16.94 -24.75
C LYS A 257 2.87 -18.28 -24.27
N ARG A 258 3.43 -19.08 -25.17
CA ARG A 258 4.06 -20.37 -24.81
C ARG A 258 5.28 -20.19 -23.92
N SER A 259 5.97 -19.05 -24.01
CA SER A 259 7.17 -18.74 -23.22
C SER A 259 6.89 -18.09 -21.87
N GLU A 260 5.65 -17.63 -21.65
CA GLU A 260 5.26 -16.83 -20.48
C GLU A 260 5.56 -17.55 -19.16
N GLN A 261 5.04 -18.76 -19.01
CA GLN A 261 5.24 -19.57 -17.81
C GLN A 261 6.72 -19.90 -17.59
N ALA A 262 7.43 -20.32 -18.63
CA ALA A 262 8.85 -20.69 -18.53
C ALA A 262 9.73 -19.48 -18.15
N GLY A 263 9.44 -18.30 -18.69
CA GLY A 263 10.12 -17.06 -18.32
C GLY A 263 9.86 -16.69 -16.87
N ILE A 264 8.61 -16.70 -16.43
CA ILE A 264 8.26 -16.40 -15.03
C ILE A 264 8.96 -17.37 -14.07
N LEU A 265 8.90 -18.69 -14.33
CA LEU A 265 9.56 -19.69 -13.49
C LEU A 265 11.09 -19.53 -13.45
N ASN A 266 11.73 -19.25 -14.59
CA ASN A 266 13.17 -18.95 -14.61
C ASN A 266 13.50 -17.69 -13.80
N GLY A 267 12.65 -16.66 -13.85
CA GLY A 267 12.77 -15.46 -13.02
C GLY A 267 12.75 -15.79 -11.54
N ARG A 268 11.77 -16.61 -11.12
CA ARG A 268 11.65 -17.08 -9.72
C ARG A 268 12.89 -17.89 -9.28
N ILE A 269 13.35 -18.82 -10.12
CA ILE A 269 14.53 -19.66 -9.83
C ILE A 269 15.78 -18.79 -9.66
N ARG A 270 16.05 -17.87 -10.58
CA ARG A 270 17.23 -17.00 -10.51
C ARG A 270 17.24 -16.13 -9.26
N GLU A 271 16.08 -15.60 -8.89
CA GLU A 271 15.96 -14.80 -7.67
C GLU A 271 16.18 -15.65 -6.41
N SER A 272 15.63 -16.87 -6.37
CA SER A 272 15.91 -17.81 -5.29
C SER A 272 17.38 -18.25 -5.25
N GLN A 273 18.06 -18.40 -6.39
CA GLN A 273 19.51 -18.65 -6.44
C GLN A 273 20.33 -17.49 -5.85
N ARG A 274 19.96 -16.24 -6.15
CA ARG A 274 20.58 -15.06 -5.54
C ARG A 274 20.44 -15.07 -4.02
N TYR A 275 19.26 -15.45 -3.50
CA TYR A 275 19.05 -15.59 -2.07
C TYR A 275 19.82 -16.77 -1.46
N LEU A 276 19.97 -17.89 -2.18
CA LEU A 276 20.77 -19.03 -1.76
C LEU A 276 22.25 -18.65 -1.60
N GLU A 277 22.82 -17.93 -2.57
CA GLU A 277 24.20 -17.43 -2.49
C GLU A 277 24.39 -16.53 -1.26
N LYS A 278 23.45 -15.61 -1.03
CA LYS A 278 23.48 -14.72 0.13
C LYS A 278 23.35 -15.50 1.44
N ALA A 279 22.45 -16.48 1.52
CA ALA A 279 22.25 -17.32 2.70
C ALA A 279 23.52 -18.12 3.03
N ARG A 280 24.17 -18.72 2.02
CA ARG A 280 25.44 -19.43 2.21
C ARG A 280 26.54 -18.53 2.76
N ALA A 281 26.62 -17.28 2.28
CA ALA A 281 27.60 -16.32 2.79
C ALA A 281 27.32 -15.93 4.26
N MET A 282 26.05 -15.76 4.63
CA MET A 282 25.65 -15.48 6.02
C MET A 282 25.94 -16.67 6.94
N GLU A 283 25.51 -17.88 6.55
CA GLU A 283 25.74 -19.11 7.33
C GLU A 283 27.25 -19.36 7.53
N GLY A 284 28.06 -19.15 6.48
CA GLY A 284 29.51 -19.28 6.57
C GLY A 284 30.19 -18.28 7.52
N THR A 285 29.57 -17.13 7.78
CA THR A 285 30.15 -16.06 8.62
C THR A 285 29.57 -16.05 10.03
N ALA A 286 28.26 -16.20 10.16
CA ALA A 286 27.51 -16.02 11.40
C ALA A 286 26.83 -17.29 11.90
N GLY A 287 26.95 -18.41 11.18
CA GLY A 287 26.32 -19.69 11.55
C GLY A 287 24.81 -19.77 11.28
N ALA A 288 24.20 -18.70 10.78
CA ALA A 288 22.78 -18.65 10.42
C ALA A 288 22.54 -17.66 9.27
N SER A 289 21.53 -17.93 8.44
CA SER A 289 21.00 -16.99 7.45
C SER A 289 19.68 -16.40 7.92
N VAL A 290 19.66 -15.08 8.04
CA VAL A 290 18.52 -14.32 8.54
C VAL A 290 18.19 -13.22 7.54
N PHE A 291 16.93 -13.11 7.19
CA PHE A 291 16.46 -12.11 6.24
C PHE A 291 15.34 -11.29 6.86
N SER A 292 15.39 -9.99 6.64
CA SER A 292 14.30 -9.08 7.00
C SER A 292 13.30 -8.98 5.86
N VAL A 293 12.01 -8.79 6.18
CA VAL A 293 10.94 -8.59 5.18
C VAL A 293 11.27 -7.43 4.24
N GLY A 294 11.88 -6.36 4.78
CA GLY A 294 12.26 -5.17 4.03
C GLY A 294 13.25 -5.43 2.89
N GLU A 295 14.08 -6.48 2.98
CA GLU A 295 14.96 -6.88 1.89
C GLU A 295 14.19 -7.31 0.65
N PHE A 296 13.22 -8.21 0.82
CA PHE A 296 12.38 -8.72 -0.26
C PHE A 296 11.49 -7.63 -0.85
N ASP A 297 10.91 -6.77 0.00
CA ASP A 297 10.11 -5.62 -0.44
C ASP A 297 10.96 -4.62 -1.25
N GLY A 298 12.19 -4.36 -0.81
CA GLY A 298 13.14 -3.50 -1.52
C GLY A 298 13.53 -4.06 -2.89
N ALA A 299 13.83 -5.36 -2.96
CA ALA A 299 14.11 -6.05 -4.24
C ALA A 299 12.90 -5.99 -5.18
N ARG A 300 11.68 -6.26 -4.67
CA ARG A 300 10.43 -6.16 -5.45
C ARG A 300 10.22 -4.76 -6.02
N PHE A 301 10.46 -3.71 -5.24
CA PHE A 301 10.36 -2.33 -5.71
C PHE A 301 11.37 -2.02 -6.83
N SER A 302 12.62 -2.47 -6.66
CA SER A 302 13.67 -2.35 -7.69
C SER A 302 13.26 -3.03 -9.00
N PHE A 303 12.74 -4.26 -8.93
CA PHE A 303 12.26 -4.97 -10.11
C PHE A 303 11.04 -4.32 -10.76
N LYS A 304 10.11 -3.73 -10.00
CA LYS A 304 8.98 -2.96 -10.57
C LYS A 304 9.47 -1.75 -11.38
N LYS A 305 10.52 -1.07 -10.91
CA LYS A 305 11.13 0.03 -11.67
C LYS A 305 11.76 -0.49 -12.97
N GLN A 306 12.54 -1.57 -12.90
CA GLN A 306 13.13 -2.21 -14.07
C GLN A 306 12.06 -2.70 -15.07
N TYR A 307 10.94 -3.23 -14.58
CA TYR A 307 9.82 -3.67 -15.41
C TYR A 307 9.31 -2.52 -16.29
N ILE A 308 9.07 -1.35 -15.70
CA ILE A 308 8.58 -0.16 -16.43
C ILE A 308 9.58 0.26 -17.52
N GLU A 309 10.86 0.28 -17.20
CA GLU A 309 11.94 0.63 -18.14
C GLU A 309 11.98 -0.35 -19.32
N VAL A 310 12.06 -1.65 -19.06
CA VAL A 310 12.12 -2.69 -20.10
C VAL A 310 10.81 -2.76 -20.91
N GLN A 311 9.66 -2.51 -20.28
CA GLN A 311 8.36 -2.51 -20.95
C GLN A 311 8.27 -1.36 -21.96
N SER A 312 8.77 -0.18 -21.59
CA SER A 312 8.85 0.96 -22.50
C SER A 312 9.73 0.65 -23.72
N GLU A 313 10.88 0.01 -23.51
CA GLU A 313 11.78 -0.40 -24.60
C GLU A 313 11.13 -1.45 -25.53
N ALA A 314 10.46 -2.45 -24.96
CA ALA A 314 9.75 -3.48 -25.72
C ALA A 314 8.61 -2.87 -26.56
N PHE A 315 7.85 -1.93 -25.98
CA PHE A 315 6.80 -1.20 -26.69
C PHE A 315 7.36 -0.40 -27.88
N ASN A 316 8.46 0.32 -27.66
CA ASN A 316 9.14 1.09 -28.71
C ASN A 316 9.65 0.18 -29.84
N LEU A 317 10.26 -0.96 -29.51
CA LEU A 317 10.71 -1.95 -30.50
C LEU A 317 9.53 -2.50 -31.32
N ASN A 318 8.44 -2.86 -30.66
CA ASN A 318 7.24 -3.39 -31.33
C ASN A 318 6.64 -2.36 -32.31
N ALA A 319 6.61 -1.08 -31.94
CA ALA A 319 6.17 -0.01 -32.84
C ALA A 319 7.07 0.11 -34.08
N GLN A 320 8.40 0.01 -33.91
CA GLN A 320 9.35 0.07 -35.03
C GLN A 320 9.25 -1.16 -35.94
N ILE A 321 9.02 -2.36 -35.39
CA ILE A 321 8.84 -3.60 -36.15
C ILE A 321 7.73 -3.46 -37.19
N ASN A 322 6.58 -2.87 -36.83
CA ASN A 322 5.48 -2.63 -37.77
C ASN A 322 5.86 -1.70 -38.92
N ILE A 323 6.67 -0.67 -38.66
CA ILE A 323 7.17 0.26 -39.69
C ILE A 323 8.14 -0.46 -40.63
N HIS A 324 9.07 -1.23 -40.07
CA HIS A 324 10.05 -2.00 -40.84
C HIS A 324 9.41 -3.10 -41.69
N LEU A 325 8.36 -3.76 -41.17
CA LEU A 325 7.60 -4.75 -41.92
C LEU A 325 6.94 -4.14 -43.15
N LYS A 326 6.24 -3.00 -43.01
CA LYS A 326 5.64 -2.29 -44.15
C LYS A 326 6.69 -1.90 -45.19
N LYS A 327 7.84 -1.36 -44.75
CA LYS A 327 8.96 -1.03 -45.64
C LYS A 327 9.48 -2.25 -46.39
N LEU A 328 9.64 -3.39 -45.69
CA LEU A 328 10.11 -4.64 -46.27
C LEU A 328 9.18 -5.18 -47.35
N LEU A 329 7.87 -5.18 -47.11
CA LEU A 329 6.84 -5.67 -48.04
C LEU A 329 6.81 -4.85 -49.35
N ASN A 330 7.07 -3.55 -49.26
CA ASN A 330 7.12 -2.64 -50.42
C ASN A 330 8.40 -2.80 -51.29
N LEU A 331 9.41 -3.54 -50.84
CA LEU A 331 10.64 -3.74 -51.62
C LEU A 331 10.48 -4.88 -52.63
N LYS A 332 11.06 -4.72 -53.83
CA LYS A 332 11.04 -5.73 -54.89
C LYS A 332 11.58 -7.09 -54.40
N LYS A 333 10.80 -8.15 -54.62
CA LYS A 333 11.17 -9.54 -54.29
C LYS A 333 12.52 -9.90 -54.93
N GLY A 334 13.38 -10.59 -54.17
CA GLY A 334 14.72 -11.00 -54.61
C GLY A 334 15.76 -9.87 -54.70
N SER A 335 15.41 -8.60 -54.45
CA SER A 335 16.38 -7.51 -54.50
C SER A 335 17.37 -7.56 -53.32
N LYS A 336 18.62 -7.14 -53.55
CA LYS A 336 19.63 -6.97 -52.47
C LYS A 336 19.12 -6.05 -51.34
N LYS A 337 18.34 -5.02 -51.69
CA LYS A 337 17.71 -4.11 -50.72
C LYS A 337 16.69 -4.84 -49.82
N ARG A 338 15.86 -5.73 -50.37
CA ARG A 338 14.90 -6.55 -49.59
C ARG A 338 15.63 -7.53 -48.68
N GLN A 339 16.72 -8.16 -49.13
CA GLN A 339 17.53 -9.06 -48.29
C GLN A 339 18.14 -8.34 -47.08
N ARG A 340 18.71 -7.14 -47.26
CA ARG A 340 19.23 -6.35 -46.15
C ARG A 340 18.13 -5.96 -45.16
N ALA A 341 17.00 -5.46 -45.65
CA ALA A 341 15.87 -5.10 -44.81
C ALA A 341 15.29 -6.31 -44.05
N LEU A 342 15.35 -7.51 -44.64
CA LEU A 342 14.94 -8.76 -44.00
C LEU A 342 15.84 -9.11 -42.81
N THR A 343 17.17 -8.98 -42.96
CA THR A 343 18.12 -9.17 -41.86
C THR A 343 17.90 -8.15 -40.74
N GLU A 344 17.73 -6.87 -41.09
CA GLU A 344 17.44 -5.81 -40.11
C GLU A 344 16.14 -6.10 -39.34
N PHE A 345 15.08 -6.52 -40.04
CA PHE A 345 13.81 -6.92 -39.43
C PHE A 345 13.98 -8.12 -38.48
N GLY A 346 14.68 -9.17 -38.91
CA GLY A 346 14.94 -10.35 -38.07
C GLY A 346 15.71 -10.01 -36.79
N ASN A 347 16.69 -9.11 -36.86
CA ASN A 347 17.43 -8.63 -35.70
C ASN A 347 16.53 -7.87 -34.72
N MET A 348 15.60 -7.04 -35.22
CA MET A 348 14.65 -6.33 -34.36
C MET A 348 13.66 -7.27 -33.68
N VAL A 349 13.17 -8.29 -34.39
CA VAL A 349 12.30 -9.33 -33.82
C VAL A 349 13.03 -10.09 -32.72
N ALA A 350 14.28 -10.50 -32.95
CA ALA A 350 15.11 -11.15 -31.94
C ALA A 350 15.34 -10.25 -30.70
N GLN A 351 15.57 -8.95 -30.90
CA GLN A 351 15.68 -7.99 -29.80
C GLN A 351 14.38 -7.88 -29.00
N LEU A 352 13.22 -7.79 -29.67
CA LEU A 352 11.92 -7.76 -29.00
C LEU A 352 11.68 -9.04 -28.18
N MET A 353 11.98 -10.22 -28.75
CA MET A 353 11.86 -11.49 -28.05
C MET A 353 12.72 -11.55 -26.78
N ASN A 354 13.97 -11.09 -26.86
CA ASN A 354 14.86 -11.00 -25.70
C ASN A 354 14.32 -10.05 -24.62
N LYS A 355 13.73 -8.91 -25.02
CA LYS A 355 13.12 -7.95 -24.08
C LYS A 355 11.86 -8.52 -23.42
N ASN A 356 11.02 -9.24 -24.17
CA ASN A 356 9.86 -9.92 -23.62
C ASN A 356 10.27 -11.00 -22.62
N MET A 357 11.30 -11.80 -22.92
CA MET A 357 11.82 -12.78 -21.94
C MET A 357 12.38 -12.13 -20.69
N LEU A 358 13.07 -10.99 -20.84
CA LEU A 358 13.54 -10.22 -19.69
C LEU A 358 12.36 -9.70 -18.84
N LEU A 359 11.27 -9.23 -19.45
CA LEU A 359 10.06 -8.86 -18.73
C LEU A 359 9.49 -10.02 -17.92
N LEU A 360 9.40 -11.21 -18.53
CA LEU A 360 8.91 -12.40 -17.84
C LEU A 360 9.83 -12.82 -16.68
N HIS A 361 11.14 -12.74 -16.86
CA HIS A 361 12.10 -12.94 -15.76
C HIS A 361 11.89 -11.94 -14.61
N ILE A 362 11.67 -10.66 -14.94
CA ILE A 362 11.42 -9.61 -13.94
C ILE A 362 10.10 -9.88 -13.20
N VAL A 363 9.03 -10.28 -13.90
CA VAL A 363 7.77 -10.68 -13.28
C VAL A 363 7.98 -11.85 -12.32
N GLY A 364 8.71 -12.89 -12.75
CA GLY A 364 9.08 -14.00 -11.90
C GLY A 364 9.85 -13.58 -10.64
N ALA A 365 10.81 -12.68 -10.76
CA ALA A 365 11.56 -12.16 -9.62
C ALA A 365 10.66 -11.34 -8.66
N ILE A 366 9.70 -10.55 -9.18
CA ILE A 366 8.72 -9.82 -8.37
C ILE A 366 7.85 -10.81 -7.56
N GLU A 367 7.36 -11.86 -8.21
CA GLU A 367 6.52 -12.87 -7.59
C GLU A 367 7.29 -13.70 -6.54
N GLU A 368 8.54 -14.05 -6.79
CA GLU A 368 9.33 -14.81 -5.82
C GLU A 368 9.65 -13.97 -4.59
N ASN A 369 9.93 -12.68 -4.75
CA ASN A 369 10.04 -11.77 -3.61
C ASN A 369 8.73 -11.68 -2.82
N GLN A 370 7.59 -11.64 -3.49
CA GLN A 370 6.28 -11.68 -2.83
C GLN A 370 6.08 -12.99 -2.04
N TYR A 371 6.46 -14.13 -2.62
CA TYR A 371 6.43 -15.43 -1.94
C TYR A 371 7.22 -15.41 -0.62
N TYR A 372 8.44 -14.86 -0.63
CA TYR A 372 9.24 -14.75 0.59
C TYR A 372 8.62 -13.79 1.61
N VAL A 373 8.10 -12.63 1.18
CA VAL A 373 7.38 -11.70 2.07
C VAL A 373 6.23 -12.41 2.78
N ASP A 374 5.40 -13.15 2.03
CA ASP A 374 4.24 -13.83 2.58
C ASP A 374 4.63 -14.98 3.50
N SER A 375 5.66 -15.74 3.13
CA SER A 375 6.22 -16.82 3.95
C SER A 375 6.79 -16.32 5.27
N LEU A 376 7.51 -15.18 5.24
CA LEU A 376 8.07 -14.56 6.44
C LEU A 376 6.97 -13.98 7.32
N LYS A 377 5.99 -13.25 6.76
CA LYS A 377 4.85 -12.74 7.52
C LYS A 377 4.07 -13.87 8.20
N LEU A 378 3.86 -15.00 7.51
CA LEU A 378 3.24 -16.17 8.11
C LEU A 378 4.09 -16.73 9.26
N SER A 379 5.40 -16.81 9.09
CA SER A 379 6.32 -17.30 10.13
C SER A 379 6.33 -16.39 11.35
N ILE A 380 6.32 -15.07 11.17
CA ILE A 380 6.21 -14.08 12.25
C ILE A 380 4.89 -14.26 13.00
N ARG A 381 3.77 -14.40 12.28
CA ARG A 381 2.45 -14.66 12.89
C ARG A 381 2.42 -15.94 13.70
N LEU A 382 3.01 -17.03 13.18
CA LEU A 382 3.07 -18.31 13.88
C LEU A 382 4.00 -18.26 15.11
N ALA A 383 5.01 -17.40 15.10
CA ALA A 383 5.90 -17.16 16.24
C ALA A 383 5.28 -16.26 17.32
N GLY A 384 4.02 -15.83 17.16
CA GLY A 384 3.33 -14.95 18.11
C GLY A 384 3.54 -13.46 17.85
N GLY A 385 4.19 -13.08 16.75
CA GLY A 385 4.12 -11.70 16.25
C GLY A 385 2.68 -11.38 15.84
N GLY A 386 2.19 -10.19 16.20
CA GLY A 386 0.79 -9.82 15.92
C GLY A 386 0.48 -9.64 14.43
N ARG A 387 -0.79 -9.33 14.15
CA ARG A 387 -1.52 -9.68 12.92
C ARG A 387 -1.23 -8.80 11.70
#